data_AF-A0A917B3N5-F1
#
_entry.id   AF-A0A917B3N5-F1
#
_cell.length_a   1.000
_cell.length_b   1.000
_cell.length_c   1.000
_cell.angle_alpha   90.00
_cell.angle_beta   90.00
_cell.angle_gamma   90.00
#
_symmetry.space_group_name_H-M   'P 1'
#
loop_
_entity.id
_entity.type
_entity.pdbx_description
1 polymer ?
#
loop_
_entity_poly.entity_id
_entity_poly.type
_entity_poly.pdbx_seq_one_letter_code
_entity_poly.pdbx_strand_id
1 'polypeptide(L)'
;MRHPYEPLVRLQVASLCIAILLAIVAIFHLDNQWLILFMFYILSISLLVESLIEYKKQQLASCISQLLRAVIILLFTTILFF
;
A
#
# COMPACT_ATOMS: atom_id res chain seq x y z
N MET A 1 -22.51 -9.10 13.14
CA MET A 1 -22.79 -9.43 11.72
C MET A 1 -21.50 -9.97 11.12
N ARG A 2 -21.44 -11.26 10.80
CA ARG A 2 -20.22 -11.96 10.33
C ARG A 2 -19.91 -11.48 8.91
N HIS A 3 -18.95 -10.57 8.75
CA HIS A 3 -18.56 -10.07 7.43
C HIS A 3 -17.60 -11.09 6.81
N PRO A 4 -17.92 -11.72 5.65
CA PRO A 4 -17.10 -12.78 5.03
C PRO A 4 -15.71 -12.31 4.52
N TYR A 5 -15.34 -11.06 4.79
CA TYR A 5 -14.10 -10.41 4.35
C TYR A 5 -13.21 -9.94 5.50
N GLU A 6 -13.53 -10.30 6.76
CA GLU A 6 -12.75 -9.97 7.96
C GLU A 6 -11.23 -10.23 7.86
N PRO A 7 -10.73 -11.36 7.32
CA PRO A 7 -9.28 -11.60 7.29
C PRO A 7 -8.57 -10.71 6.27
N LEU A 8 -9.22 -10.36 5.16
CA LEU A 8 -8.65 -9.52 4.11
C LEU A 8 -8.57 -8.06 4.55
N VAL A 9 -9.64 -7.56 5.19
CA VAL A 9 -9.67 -6.22 5.78
C VAL A 9 -8.66 -6.12 6.93
N ARG A 10 -8.52 -7.16 7.76
CA ARG A 10 -7.45 -7.21 8.77
C ARG A 10 -6.05 -7.14 8.17
N LEU A 11 -5.81 -7.84 7.06
CA LEU A 11 -4.50 -7.83 6.39
C LEU A 11 -4.16 -6.43 5.86
N GLN A 12 -5.14 -5.74 5.30
CA GLN A 12 -5.01 -4.37 4.81
C GLN A 12 -4.78 -3.36 5.95
N VAL A 13 -5.51 -3.48 7.05
CA VAL A 13 -5.28 -2.62 8.23
C VAL A 13 -3.90 -2.92 8.82
N ALA A 14 -3.46 -4.18 8.84
CA ALA A 14 -2.13 -4.56 9.27
C ALA A 14 -1.03 -3.97 8.36
N SER A 15 -1.20 -4.02 7.02
CA SER A 15 -0.24 -3.43 6.08
C SER A 15 -0.17 -1.91 6.22
N LEU A 16 -1.30 -1.24 6.45
CA LEU A 16 -1.36 0.20 6.78
C LEU A 16 -0.64 0.52 8.09
N CYS A 17 -0.86 -0.26 9.15
CA CYS A 17 -0.15 -0.09 10.42
C CYS A 17 1.37 -0.28 10.25
N ILE A 18 1.80 -1.27 9.47
CA ILE A 18 3.21 -1.51 9.16
C ILE A 18 3.80 -0.36 8.34
N ALA A 19 3.07 0.15 7.35
CA ALA A 19 3.48 1.30 6.56
C ALA A 19 3.65 2.56 7.44
N ILE A 20 2.75 2.79 8.41
CA ILE A 20 2.87 3.91 9.35
C ILE A 20 4.11 3.74 10.25
N LEU A 21 4.37 2.54 10.77
CA LEU A 21 5.57 2.28 11.57
C LEU A 21 6.86 2.52 10.77
N LEU A 22 6.89 2.06 9.51
CA LEU A 22 7.99 2.33 8.60
C LEU A 22 8.14 3.82 8.27
N ALA A 23 7.04 4.58 8.15
CA ALA A 23 7.04 6.03 7.98
C ALA A 23 7.75 6.73 9.13
N ILE A 24 7.42 6.33 10.36
CA ILE A 24 8.03 6.88 11.56
C ILE A 24 9.52 6.56 11.57
N VAL A 25 9.92 5.32 11.28
CA VAL A 25 11.34 4.92 11.23
C VAL A 25 12.11 5.65 10.12
N ALA A 26 11.50 5.83 8.95
CA ALA A 26 12.11 6.54 7.83
C ALA A 26 12.37 8.02 8.14
N ILE A 27 11.48 8.67 8.91
CA ILE A 27 11.69 10.05 9.38
C ILE A 27 12.95 10.18 10.25
N PHE A 28 13.28 9.16 11.04
CA PHE A 28 14.48 9.16 11.88
C PHE A 28 15.76 8.75 11.12
N HIS A 29 15.64 8.08 9.96
CA HIS A 29 16.76 7.63 9.12
C HIS A 29 16.71 8.28 7.72
N LEU A 30 16.56 9.61 7.68
CA LEU A 30 16.37 10.37 6.44
C LEU A 30 17.56 10.28 5.46
N ASP A 31 18.77 9.95 5.93
CA ASP A 31 19.97 9.78 5.09
C ASP A 31 19.88 8.52 4.18
N ASN A 32 19.07 7.53 4.55
CA ASN A 32 18.96 6.28 3.79
C ASN A 32 17.83 6.35 2.76
N GLN A 33 18.14 6.92 1.60
CA GLN A 33 17.27 6.98 0.43
C GLN A 33 16.61 5.63 0.07
N TRP A 34 17.33 4.52 0.28
CA TRP A 34 16.84 3.15 0.08
C TRP A 34 15.66 2.76 1.00
N LEU A 35 15.62 3.30 2.23
CA LEU A 35 14.60 2.99 3.24
C LEU A 35 13.27 3.65 2.87
N ILE A 36 13.34 4.86 2.30
CA ILE A 36 12.19 5.58 1.76
C ILE A 36 11.63 4.84 0.53
N LEU A 37 12.50 4.38 -0.37
CA LEU A 37 12.12 3.53 -1.52
C LEU A 37 11.37 2.27 -1.06
N PHE A 38 11.88 1.58 -0.05
CA PHE A 38 11.27 0.37 0.50
C PHE A 38 9.88 0.64 1.10
N MET A 39 9.72 1.77 1.77
CA MET A 39 8.44 2.24 2.30
C MET A 39 7.37 2.39 1.22
N PHE A 40 7.75 3.02 0.10
CA PHE A 40 6.85 3.25 -1.01
C PHE A 40 6.48 1.96 -1.74
N TYR A 41 7.39 1.00 -1.82
CA TYR A 41 7.07 -0.34 -2.31
C TYR A 41 6.05 -1.04 -1.41
N ILE A 42 6.21 -0.96 -0.09
CA ILE A 42 5.25 -1.53 0.86
C ILE A 42 3.87 -0.87 0.75
N LEU A 43 3.82 0.45 0.54
CA LEU A 43 2.58 1.16 0.26
C LEU A 43 1.92 0.71 -1.04
N SER A 44 2.68 0.52 -2.12
CA SER A 44 2.17 0.02 -3.40
C SER A 44 1.59 -1.40 -3.25
N ILE A 45 2.27 -2.28 -2.50
CA ILE A 45 1.78 -3.63 -2.19
C ILE A 45 0.48 -3.57 -1.37
N SER A 46 0.38 -2.67 -0.39
CA SER A 46 -0.84 -2.47 0.39
C SER A 46 -2.04 -2.11 -0.50
N LEU A 47 -1.82 -1.24 -1.48
CA LEU A 47 -2.85 -0.83 -2.44
C LEU A 47 -3.22 -1.94 -3.43
N LEU A 48 -2.27 -2.79 -3.82
CA LEU A 48 -2.57 -3.99 -4.64
C LEU A 48 -3.40 -5.02 -3.86
N VAL A 49 -3.09 -5.22 -2.59
CA VAL A 49 -3.90 -6.09 -1.71
C VAL A 49 -5.31 -5.54 -1.59
N GLU A 50 -5.46 -4.23 -1.48
CA GLU A 50 -6.76 -3.59 -1.36
C GLU A 50 -7.57 -3.63 -2.67
N SER A 51 -6.93 -3.48 -3.84
CA SER A 51 -7.60 -3.68 -5.12
C SER A 51 -8.11 -5.11 -5.28
N LEU A 52 -7.37 -6.12 -4.78
CA LEU A 52 -7.83 -7.52 -4.77
C LEU A 52 -9.05 -7.72 -3.85
N ILE A 53 -9.13 -7.00 -2.73
CA ILE A 53 -10.31 -7.00 -1.85
C ILE A 53 -11.52 -6.43 -2.60
N GLU A 54 -11.34 -5.32 -3.28
CA GLU A 54 -12.41 -4.64 -4.02
C GLU A 54 -12.87 -5.42 -5.25
N TYR A 55 -11.95 -6.12 -5.92
CA TYR A 55 -12.26 -7.08 -6.97
C TYR A 55 -13.18 -8.19 -6.45
N LYS A 56 -12.87 -8.76 -5.27
CA LYS A 56 -13.73 -9.77 -4.63
C LYS A 56 -15.08 -9.22 -4.17
N LYS A 57 -15.15 -7.93 -3.80
CA LYS A 57 -16.40 -7.23 -3.46
C LYS A 57 -17.23 -6.83 -4.70
N GLN A 58 -16.80 -7.20 -5.92
CA GLN A 58 -17.37 -6.76 -7.20
C GLN A 58 -17.41 -5.24 -7.39
N GLN A 59 -16.64 -4.48 -6.60
CA GLN A 59 -16.51 -3.03 -6.74
C GLN A 59 -15.35 -2.69 -7.68
N LEU A 60 -15.56 -2.94 -8.97
CA LEU A 60 -14.55 -2.79 -10.02
C LEU A 60 -14.02 -1.35 -10.15
N ALA A 61 -14.86 -0.35 -9.94
CA ALA A 61 -14.47 1.06 -10.02
C ALA A 61 -13.42 1.44 -8.95
N SER A 62 -13.64 0.99 -7.70
CA SER A 62 -12.67 1.21 -6.64
C SER A 62 -11.39 0.41 -6.89
N CYS A 63 -11.54 -0.86 -7.31
CA CYS A 63 -10.39 -1.74 -7.59
C CYS A 63 -9.43 -1.10 -8.59
N ILE A 64 -9.97 -0.60 -9.72
CA ILE A 64 -9.17 0.08 -10.75
C ILE A 64 -8.51 1.34 -10.19
N SER A 65 -9.22 2.13 -9.38
CA SER A 65 -8.68 3.34 -8.76
C SER A 65 -7.50 3.05 -7.84
N GLN A 66 -7.59 2.00 -7.03
CA GLN A 66 -6.51 1.62 -6.10
C GLN A 66 -5.31 0.98 -6.80
N LEU A 67 -5.57 0.17 -7.83
CA LEU A 67 -4.53 -0.41 -8.67
C LEU A 67 -3.78 0.70 -9.41
N LEU A 68 -4.50 1.71 -9.93
CA LEU A 68 -3.91 2.89 -10.56
C LEU A 68 -3.06 3.70 -9.57
N ARG A 69 -3.53 3.89 -8.32
CA ARG A 69 -2.74 4.55 -7.26
C ARG A 69 -1.47 3.77 -6.92
N ALA A 70 -1.54 2.44 -6.85
CA ALA A 70 -0.37 1.59 -6.60
C ALA A 70 0.69 1.77 -7.69
N VAL A 71 0.26 1.80 -8.96
CA VAL A 71 1.12 1.99 -10.13
C VAL A 71 1.72 3.40 -10.16
N ILE A 72 0.92 4.43 -9.89
CA ILE A 72 1.41 5.82 -9.82
C ILE A 72 2.48 5.96 -8.75
N ILE A 73 2.25 5.41 -7.55
CA ILE A 73 3.25 5.46 -6.47
C ILE A 73 4.54 4.77 -6.91
N LEU A 74 4.45 3.58 -7.51
CA LEU A 74 5.61 2.81 -7.96
C LEU A 74 6.41 3.57 -9.05
N LEU A 75 5.71 4.16 -10.03
CA LEU A 75 6.36 4.97 -11.06
C LEU A 75 6.98 6.25 -10.47
N PHE A 76 6.25 6.95 -9.61
CA PHE A 76 6.71 8.20 -9.01
C PHE A 76 7.95 7.98 -8.14
N THR A 77 8.01 6.85 -7.43
CA THR A 77 9.12 6.53 -6.54
C THR A 77 10.33 6.01 -7.30
N THR A 78 10.10 5.32 -8.42
CA THR A 78 11.17 4.97 -9.35
C THR A 78 11.78 6.23 -9.98
N ILE A 79 10.98 7.22 -10.37
CA ILE A 79 11.46 8.49 -10.97
C ILE A 79 12.16 9.39 -9.94
N LEU A 80 11.70 9.41 -8.68
CA LEU A 80 12.29 10.28 -7.64
C LEU A 80 13.67 9.80 -7.16
N PHE A 81 13.93 8.49 -7.24
CA PHE A 81 15.14 7.88 -6.68
C PHE A 81 16.13 7.38 -7.74
N PHE A 82 15.80 7.48 -9.03
CA PHE A 82 16.62 7.05 -10.16
C PHE A 82 16.77 8.18 -11.17
#